data_AF-N1UX40-F1
#
_entry.id   AF-N1UX40-F1
#
_cell.length_a   1.000
_cell.length_b   1.000
_cell.length_c   1.000
_cell.angle_alpha   90.00
_cell.angle_beta   90.00
_cell.angle_gamma   90.00
#
_symmetry.space_group_name_H-M   'P 1'
#
loop_
_entity.id
_entity.type
_entity.pdbx_description
1 polymer ?
#
loop_
_entity_poly.entity_id
_entity_poly.type
_entity_poly.pdbx_seq_one_letter_code
_entity_poly.pdbx_strand_id
1 'polypeptide(L)' 'MGEIAVGKQADLALFKLDGLRFSGSHDPLSALLLCGADRADRVMVGGQWRVIDGHVEGLDLDSLIAKHSAAARQLLADV' A
#
# COMPACT_ATOMS: atom_id res chain seq x y z
N MET A 1 -12.32 -8.12 11.74
CA MET A 1 -11.18 -7.74 10.88
C MET A 1 -9.99 -7.46 11.78
N GLY A 2 -8.75 -7.61 11.30
CA GLY A 2 -7.54 -7.36 12.10
C GLY A 2 -6.92 -8.58 12.79
N GLU A 3 -7.33 -9.80 12.42
CA GLU A 3 -6.78 -11.05 12.95
C GLU A 3 -6.59 -12.04 11.80
N ILE A 4 -5.43 -12.71 11.74
CA ILE A 4 -5.13 -13.77 10.78
C ILE A 4 -5.52 -15.11 11.41
N ALA A 5 -6.75 -15.56 11.15
CA ALA A 5 -7.28 -16.81 11.64
C ALA A 5 -8.30 -17.42 10.66
N VAL A 6 -8.47 -18.75 10.74
CA VAL A 6 -9.46 -19.49 9.93
C VAL A 6 -10.87 -18.96 10.20
N GLY A 7 -11.67 -18.79 9.15
CA GLY A 7 -13.03 -18.26 9.24
C GLY A 7 -13.12 -16.74 9.36
N LYS A 8 -11.99 -16.02 9.41
CA LYS A 8 -11.95 -14.56 9.28
C LYS A 8 -11.86 -14.13 7.81
N GLN A 9 -12.22 -12.88 7.55
CA GLN A 9 -12.11 -12.28 6.23
C GLN A 9 -10.65 -12.23 5.76
N ALA A 10 -10.43 -12.54 4.48
CA ALA A 10 -9.11 -12.52 3.87
C ALA A 10 -8.71 -11.09 3.49
N ASP A 11 -8.41 -10.29 4.52
CA ASP A 11 -7.82 -8.95 4.41
C ASP A 11 -6.35 -9.02 4.82
N LEU A 12 -5.46 -8.93 3.84
CA LEU A 12 -4.02 -9.15 4.03
C LEU A 12 -3.22 -8.04 3.37
N ALA A 13 -2.19 -7.55 4.04
CA ALA A 13 -1.16 -6.70 3.46
C ALA A 13 0.20 -7.40 3.59
N LEU A 14 0.93 -7.52 2.48
CA LEU A 14 2.20 -8.22 2.40
C LEU A 14 3.28 -7.21 2.00
N PHE A 15 4.41 -7.24 2.72
CA PHE A 15 5.51 -6.31 2.55
C PHE A 15 6.79 -7.06 2.21
N LYS A 16 7.54 -6.53 1.25
CA LYS A 16 8.90 -6.99 0.96
C LYS A 16 9.87 -6.34 1.94
N LEU A 17 10.75 -7.14 2.53
CA LEU A 17 11.78 -6.71 3.49
C LEU A 17 13.20 -6.90 2.95
N ASP A 18 13.36 -7.04 1.63
CA ASP A 18 14.61 -7.29 0.92
C ASP A 18 15.33 -6.01 0.43
N GLY A 19 14.70 -4.85 0.61
CA GLY A 19 15.27 -3.56 0.26
C GLY A 19 16.33 -3.05 1.25
N LEU A 20 17.19 -2.14 0.78
CA LEU A 20 18.33 -1.59 1.54
C LEU A 20 17.95 -1.04 2.93
N ARG A 21 16.76 -0.45 3.09
CA ARG A 21 16.27 0.10 4.37
C ARG A 21 16.13 -0.93 5.49
N PHE A 22 16.04 -2.21 5.14
CA PHE A 22 15.94 -3.32 6.08
C PHE A 22 17.29 -4.02 6.28
N SER A 23 18.34 -3.61 5.57
CA SER A 23 19.68 -4.18 5.67
C SER A 23 20.20 -4.06 7.10
N GLY A 24 20.48 -5.20 7.74
CA GLY A 24 20.93 -5.26 9.13
C GLY A 24 19.82 -5.45 10.15
N SER A 25 18.55 -5.53 9.75
CA SER A 25 17.50 -6.05 10.64
C SER A 25 17.63 -7.57 10.77
N HIS A 26 17.45 -8.07 11.99
CA HIS A 26 17.52 -9.49 12.32
C HIS A 26 16.14 -10.07 12.63
N ASP A 27 15.12 -9.20 12.74
CA ASP A 27 13.74 -9.56 13.03
C ASP A 27 12.80 -8.91 11.99
N PRO A 28 12.04 -9.70 11.22
CA PRO A 28 11.17 -9.17 10.18
C PRO A 28 10.01 -8.34 10.73
N LEU A 29 9.54 -8.62 11.96
CA LEU A 29 8.45 -7.84 12.55
C LEU A 29 8.94 -6.45 12.97
N SER A 30 10.10 -6.37 13.63
CA SER A 30 10.76 -5.11 13.94
C SER A 30 11.16 -4.36 12.67
N ALA A 31 11.63 -5.05 11.62
CA ALA A 31 11.93 -4.44 10.33
C ALA A 31 10.69 -3.75 9.74
N LEU A 32 9.55 -4.45 9.73
CA LEU A 32 8.29 -3.92 9.23
C LEU A 32 7.87 -2.65 9.99
N LEU A 33 7.98 -2.67 11.33
CA LEU A 33 7.52 -1.59 12.19
C LEU A 33 8.47 -0.39 12.25
N LEU A 34 9.79 -0.63 12.28
CA LEU A 34 10.79 0.37 12.65
C LEU A 34 11.62 0.88 11.46
N CYS A 35 11.72 0.11 10.38
CA CYS A 35 12.59 0.44 9.24
C CYS A 35 11.83 1.03 8.04
N GLY A 36 10.60 1.53 8.27
CA GLY A 36 9.85 2.29 7.27
C GLY A 36 9.28 1.44 6.13
N ALA A 37 8.51 0.39 6.45
CA ALA A 37 7.75 -0.35 5.44
C ALA A 37 6.54 0.46 4.92
N ASP A 38 6.82 1.49 4.13
CA ASP A 38 5.87 2.48 3.62
C ASP A 38 4.90 1.96 2.53
N ARG A 39 5.31 0.95 1.76
CA ARG A 39 4.51 0.37 0.68
C ARG A 39 4.39 -1.15 0.80
N ALA A 40 3.15 -1.63 0.83
CA ALA A 40 2.84 -3.05 0.66
C ALA A 40 3.10 -3.46 -0.80
N ASP A 41 3.73 -4.63 -0.96
CA ASP A 41 3.89 -5.26 -2.28
C ASP A 41 2.55 -5.82 -2.76
N ARG A 42 1.76 -6.40 -1.86
CA ARG A 42 0.44 -6.96 -2.17
C ARG A 42 -0.58 -6.63 -1.11
N VAL A 43 -1.82 -6.41 -1.54
CA VAL A 43 -2.96 -6.19 -0.65
C VAL A 43 -4.15 -6.97 -1.18
N MET A 44 -4.75 -7.75 -0.30
CA MET A 44 -6.00 -8.47 -0.50
C MET A 44 -7.07 -7.85 0.38
N VAL A 45 -8.28 -7.64 -0.16
CA VAL A 45 -9.45 -7.18 0.59
C VAL A 45 -10.61 -8.12 0.27
N GLY A 46 -11.16 -8.77 1.30
CA GLY A 46 -12.26 -9.73 1.15
C GLY A 46 -11.93 -10.90 0.23
N GLY A 47 -10.68 -11.36 0.21
CA GLY A 47 -10.26 -12.46 -0.68
C GLY A 47 -9.93 -12.04 -2.11
N GLN A 48 -10.03 -10.74 -2.44
CA GLN A 48 -9.72 -10.22 -3.77
C GLN A 48 -8.42 -9.43 -3.72
N TRP A 49 -7.49 -9.72 -4.64
CA TRP A 49 -6.31 -8.88 -4.82
C TRP A 49 -6.74 -7.48 -5.26
N ARG A 50 -6.06 -6.48 -4.70
CA ARG A 50 -6.28 -5.05 -4.95
C ARG A 50 -4.98 -4.31 -5.22
N VAL A 51 -3.88 -4.79 -4.65
CA VAL A 51 -2.52 -4.33 -4.95
C VAL A 51 -1.69 -5.54 -5.33
N ILE A 52 -0.98 -5.44 -6.46
CA ILE A 52 -0.04 -6.42 -6.97
C ILE A 52 1.25 -5.69 -7.36
N ASP A 53 2.39 -6.20 -6.89
CA ASP A 53 3.73 -5.64 -7.14
C ASP A 53 3.81 -4.14 -6.81
N GLY A 54 3.14 -3.72 -5.73
CA GLY A 54 3.08 -2.33 -5.26
C GLY A 54 2.14 -1.39 -6.03
N HIS A 55 1.37 -1.91 -6.99
CA HIS A 55 0.46 -1.15 -7.84
C HIS A 55 -0.99 -1.56 -7.61
N VAL A 56 -1.90 -0.58 -7.60
CA VAL A 56 -3.34 -0.83 -7.49
C VAL A 56 -3.85 -1.42 -8.81
N GLU A 57 -4.54 -2.55 -8.73
CA GLU A 57 -5.07 -3.22 -9.92
C GLU A 57 -6.10 -2.36 -10.66
N GLY A 58 -5.92 -2.22 -11.98
CA GLY A 58 -6.82 -1.46 -12.84
C GLY A 58 -6.77 0.06 -12.66
N LEU A 59 -5.87 0.59 -11.84
CA LEU A 59 -5.74 2.04 -11.64
C LEU A 59 -4.73 2.64 -12.63
N ASP A 60 -5.21 3.57 -13.45
CA ASP A 60 -4.36 4.51 -14.17
C ASP A 60 -3.93 5.63 -13.22
N LEU A 61 -2.72 5.47 -12.66
CA LEU A 61 -2.17 6.38 -11.67
C LEU A 61 -1.88 7.77 -12.26
N ASP A 62 -1.35 7.84 -13.47
CA ASP A 62 -0.99 9.11 -14.12
C ASP A 62 -2.23 9.94 -14.42
N SER A 63 -3.29 9.31 -14.94
CA SER A 63 -4.58 9.97 -15.16
C SER A 63 -5.20 10.44 -13.85
N LEU A 64 -5.10 9.66 -12.78
CA LEU A 64 -5.58 10.07 -11.46
C LEU A 64 -4.82 11.30 -10.94
N ILE A 65 -3.49 11.30 -11.04
CA ILE A 65 -2.63 12.44 -10.65
C ILE A 65 -3.01 13.69 -11.44
N ALA A 66 -3.20 13.56 -12.76
CA ALA A 66 -3.55 14.69 -13.62
C ALA A 66 -4.93 15.29 -13.24
N LYS A 67 -5.94 14.43 -13.02
CA LYS A 67 -7.28 14.86 -12.56
C LYS A 67 -7.21 15.54 -11.20
N HIS A 68 -6.48 14.95 -10.25
CA HIS A 68 -6.35 15.52 -8.91
C HIS A 68 -5.65 16.89 -8.94
N SER A 69 -4.58 17.03 -9.73
CA SER A 69 -3.87 18.30 -9.90
C SER A 69 -4.74 19.39 -10.53
N ALA A 70 -5.61 19.02 -11.48
CA ALA A 70 -6.57 19.96 -12.07
C ALA A 70 -7.62 20.43 -11.05
N ALA A 71 -8.18 19.52 -10.25
CA ALA A 71 -9.12 19.86 -9.19
C ALA A 71 -8.49 20.77 -8.13
N ALA A 72 -7.24 20.52 -7.72
CA ALA A 72 -6.53 21.37 -6.78
C ALA A 72 -6.32 22.80 -7.31
N ARG A 73 -6.04 22.96 -8.61
CA ARG A 73 -5.93 24.30 -9.24
C ARG A 73 -7.27 25.04 -9.27
N GLN A 74 -8.38 24.34 -9.49
CA GLN A 74 -9.72 24.95 -9.45
C GLN A 74 -10.04 25.48 -8.05
N LEU A 75 -9.81 24.65 -7.02
CA LEU A 75 -10.00 25.04 -5.61
C LEU A 75 -9.25 26.34 -5.23
N LEU A 76 -8.04 26.54 -5.76
CA LEU A 76 -7.26 27.75 -5.49
C LEU A 76 -7.74 28.98 -6.27
N ALA A 77 -8.42 28.78 -7.40
CA ALA A 77 -8.97 29.85 -8.22
C ALA A 77 -10.35 30.32 -7.74
N ASP A 78 -11.06 29.49 -6.98
CA ASP A 78 -12.39 29.76 -6.41
C ASP A 78 -12.34 30.48 -5.03
N VAL A 79 -11.15 30.86 -4.55
CA VAL A 79 -10.89 31.65 -3.33
C VAL A 79 -10.50 33.08 -3.71
#